data_AF-A0A6L8GNX0-F1
#
_entry.id   AF-A0A6L8GNX0-F1
#
_cell.length_a   1.000
_cell.length_b   1.000
_cell.length_c   1.000
_cell.angle_alpha   90.00
_cell.angle_beta   90.00
_cell.angle_gamma   90.00
#
_symmetry.space_group_name_H-M   'P 1'
#
loop_
_entity.id
_entity.type
_entity.pdbx_description
1 polymer ?
#
loop_
_entity_poly.entity_id
_entity_poly.type
_entity_poly.pdbx_seq_one_letter_code
_entity_poly.pdbx_strand_id
1 'polypeptide(L)'
;PLADPLPHDWRQDDQGPAVGVLFYRALAQAGDVALADATLASLRAAGLSPKALLISGLRTPGIQSGIVALWRRQRVKLVLTTTGFAAAGAGEDAATLWDELDCPVLQMVCSSGSWNTWRESSVGLGPRDLGMQVVLPELDGRLLGRVVSFKEAQQRHPQLDCPLFRYTPVAERLTWCARWARAWLQLAATPAARRRLAIVLANYPTRNSHLANGVGLDTPASVAACLGWLAAAGYGVAGELPRDGDQLIHKLTTGRSNDPRSLPLAPMAHLPLPAYEAWFSRLPAPARQAVLERWGPPDQDDHLEAEGFAVHGCRFGAVVVLIQPSRGYERDPQLSYHSPDLPPTHHYLATYHWLQAVHRADGVIHFGKHGNLEWLPGKGVGLSSNCFPDLALGPLPHLYPFIVNDPGEGAQAKRRSQALILDHLTPPLARAGLHGQEAVLEQRL
;
A
#
# COMPACT_ATOMS: atom_id res chain seq x y z
N PRO A 1 -17.86 4.63 -36.83
CA PRO A 1 -16.75 4.52 -35.85
C PRO A 1 -17.35 4.29 -34.46
N LEU A 2 -16.72 3.51 -33.59
CA LEU A 2 -17.18 3.34 -32.20
C LEU A 2 -17.14 4.69 -31.46
N ALA A 3 -18.02 4.88 -30.48
CA ALA A 3 -17.98 6.05 -29.61
C ALA A 3 -16.63 6.17 -28.87
N ASP A 4 -16.28 7.38 -28.42
CA ASP A 4 -15.10 7.67 -27.61
C ASP A 4 -15.43 8.77 -26.60
N PRO A 5 -15.65 8.47 -25.31
CA PRO A 5 -15.60 7.16 -24.66
C PRO A 5 -16.76 6.21 -25.04
N LEU A 6 -16.52 4.90 -24.99
CA LEU A 6 -17.51 3.83 -25.23
C LEU A 6 -17.89 3.11 -23.91
N PRO A 7 -19.14 3.14 -23.46
CA PRO A 7 -19.60 2.34 -22.31
C PRO A 7 -19.49 0.82 -22.58
N HIS A 8 -19.11 0.05 -21.56
CA HIS A 8 -19.02 -1.42 -21.64
C HIS A 8 -19.64 -2.10 -20.44
N ASP A 9 -20.56 -3.03 -20.72
CA ASP A 9 -21.36 -3.73 -19.71
C ASP A 9 -21.88 -2.78 -18.60
N TRP A 10 -22.41 -1.63 -19.05
CA TRP A 10 -22.84 -0.54 -18.20
C TRP A 10 -24.25 -0.81 -17.66
N ARG A 11 -24.32 -1.42 -16.48
CA ARG A 11 -25.58 -1.78 -15.83
C ARG A 11 -26.05 -0.68 -14.91
N GLN A 12 -27.36 -0.40 -14.93
CA GLN A 12 -27.99 0.61 -14.06
C GLN A 12 -28.46 0.00 -12.73
N ASP A 13 -28.70 -1.30 -12.70
CA ASP A 13 -29.21 -2.10 -11.59
C ASP A 13 -28.12 -2.65 -10.65
N ASP A 14 -26.84 -2.46 -11.01
CA ASP A 14 -25.69 -2.82 -10.17
C ASP A 14 -25.78 -2.10 -8.80
N GLN A 15 -25.83 -2.89 -7.72
CA GLN A 15 -25.92 -2.41 -6.34
C GLN A 15 -24.57 -1.92 -5.80
N GLY A 16 -24.60 -0.98 -4.86
CA GLY A 16 -23.42 -0.46 -4.18
C GLY A 16 -22.84 0.83 -4.78
N PRO A 17 -21.71 1.33 -4.23
CA PRO A 17 -21.12 2.59 -4.68
C PRO A 17 -20.55 2.49 -6.10
N ALA A 18 -20.75 3.54 -6.89
CA ALA A 18 -20.28 3.63 -8.26
C ALA A 18 -18.75 3.80 -8.33
N VAL A 19 -18.10 2.98 -9.17
CA VAL A 19 -16.67 3.06 -9.46
C VAL A 19 -16.43 3.22 -10.95
N GLY A 20 -15.59 4.16 -11.34
CA GLY A 20 -15.19 4.33 -12.73
C GLY A 20 -14.18 3.26 -13.11
N VAL A 21 -14.28 2.69 -14.31
CA VAL A 21 -13.28 1.74 -14.81
C VAL A 21 -12.84 2.14 -16.22
N LEU A 22 -11.54 2.24 -16.48
CA LEU A 22 -11.01 2.59 -17.80
C LEU A 22 -10.19 1.47 -18.43
N PHE A 23 -10.49 1.22 -19.70
CA PHE A 23 -9.77 0.31 -20.57
C PHE A 23 -9.43 0.98 -21.91
N TYR A 24 -8.48 0.42 -22.66
CA TYR A 24 -8.24 0.86 -24.04
C TYR A 24 -9.32 0.33 -24.98
N ARG A 25 -9.87 1.20 -25.84
CA ARG A 25 -10.85 0.87 -26.88
C ARG A 25 -10.33 -0.13 -27.91
N ALA A 26 -9.01 -0.19 -28.10
CA ALA A 26 -8.37 -1.21 -28.93
C ALA A 26 -8.72 -2.65 -28.49
N LEU A 27 -9.00 -2.87 -27.19
CA LEU A 27 -9.42 -4.18 -26.68
C LEU A 27 -10.76 -4.63 -27.25
N ALA A 28 -11.77 -3.74 -27.26
CA ALA A 28 -13.06 -4.05 -27.88
C ALA A 28 -12.94 -4.23 -29.40
N GLN A 29 -12.12 -3.43 -30.07
CA GLN A 29 -11.87 -3.57 -31.52
C GLN A 29 -11.21 -4.91 -31.88
N ALA A 30 -10.37 -5.44 -30.99
CA ALA A 30 -9.72 -6.74 -31.14
C ALA A 30 -10.58 -7.92 -30.63
N GLY A 31 -11.73 -7.67 -30.02
CA GLY A 31 -12.53 -8.70 -29.34
C GLY A 31 -11.83 -9.30 -28.11
N ASP A 32 -10.86 -8.59 -27.52
CA ASP A 32 -10.09 -8.99 -26.34
C ASP A 32 -10.64 -8.32 -25.07
N VAL A 33 -11.90 -8.59 -24.76
CA VAL A 33 -12.63 -7.97 -23.63
C VAL A 33 -12.61 -8.82 -22.35
N ALA A 34 -11.93 -9.96 -22.35
CA ALA A 34 -11.91 -10.89 -21.21
C ALA A 34 -11.41 -10.24 -19.92
N LEU A 35 -10.39 -9.38 -20.00
CA LEU A 35 -9.91 -8.59 -18.86
C LEU A 35 -11.00 -7.63 -18.35
N ALA A 36 -11.68 -6.93 -19.26
CA ALA A 36 -12.73 -6.00 -18.88
C ALA A 36 -13.84 -6.75 -18.14
N ASP A 37 -14.36 -7.83 -18.71
CA ASP A 37 -15.44 -8.62 -18.14
C ASP A 37 -15.06 -9.22 -16.77
N ALA A 38 -13.86 -9.80 -16.64
CA ALA A 38 -13.37 -10.34 -15.38
C ALA A 38 -13.19 -9.27 -14.29
N THR A 39 -12.76 -8.06 -14.69
CA THR A 39 -12.64 -6.92 -13.77
C THR A 39 -14.01 -6.50 -13.25
N LEU A 40 -15.00 -6.33 -14.13
CA LEU A 40 -16.35 -5.93 -13.74
C LEU A 40 -17.02 -6.98 -12.87
N ALA A 41 -16.85 -8.26 -13.20
CA ALA A 41 -17.33 -9.36 -12.36
C ALA A 41 -16.73 -9.32 -10.94
N SER A 42 -15.41 -9.09 -10.83
CA SER A 42 -14.72 -9.00 -9.53
C SER A 42 -15.18 -7.78 -8.71
N LEU A 43 -15.40 -6.63 -9.34
CA LEU A 43 -15.93 -5.44 -8.68
C LEU A 43 -17.37 -5.65 -8.18
N ARG A 44 -18.23 -6.27 -9.00
CA ARG A 44 -19.60 -6.62 -8.58
C ARG A 44 -19.62 -7.63 -7.44
N ALA A 45 -18.76 -8.64 -7.49
CA ALA A 45 -18.60 -9.61 -6.39
C ALA A 45 -18.12 -8.96 -5.09
N ALA A 46 -17.40 -7.84 -5.16
CA ALA A 46 -17.03 -7.03 -4.00
C ALA A 46 -18.17 -6.12 -3.50
N GLY A 47 -19.30 -6.05 -4.21
CA GLY A 47 -20.45 -5.19 -3.88
C GLY A 47 -20.31 -3.76 -4.42
N LEU A 48 -19.58 -3.58 -5.53
CA LEU A 48 -19.39 -2.29 -6.20
C LEU A 48 -20.20 -2.21 -7.50
N SER A 49 -20.51 -1.00 -7.94
CA SER A 49 -21.26 -0.73 -9.17
C SER A 49 -20.32 -0.17 -10.25
N PRO A 50 -19.68 -1.01 -11.08
CA PRO A 50 -18.67 -0.53 -12.02
C PRO A 50 -19.28 0.17 -13.23
N LYS A 51 -18.72 1.33 -13.59
CA LYS A 51 -19.11 2.21 -14.70
C LYS A 51 -17.97 2.28 -15.70
N ALA A 52 -17.85 1.22 -16.50
CA ALA A 52 -16.70 1.02 -17.38
C ALA A 52 -16.80 1.79 -18.70
N LEU A 53 -15.70 2.43 -19.07
CA LEU A 53 -15.52 3.13 -20.33
C LEU A 53 -14.28 2.58 -21.04
N LEU A 54 -14.40 2.31 -22.34
CA LEU A 54 -13.25 2.12 -23.21
C LEU A 54 -12.93 3.41 -23.96
N ILE A 55 -11.65 3.76 -23.98
CA ILE A 55 -11.17 5.02 -24.54
C ILE A 55 -9.99 4.82 -25.48
N SER A 56 -9.83 5.68 -26.49
CA SER A 56 -8.62 5.63 -27.33
C SER A 56 -7.37 6.11 -26.59
N GLY A 57 -7.51 7.05 -25.67
CA GLY A 57 -6.43 7.56 -24.83
C GLY A 57 -6.89 8.74 -23.96
N LEU A 58 -6.04 9.14 -23.02
CA LEU A 58 -6.35 10.21 -22.07
C LEU A 58 -5.82 11.59 -22.50
N ARG A 59 -5.00 11.68 -23.54
CA ARG A 59 -4.39 12.95 -23.97
C ARG A 59 -5.35 13.92 -24.67
N THR A 60 -6.48 13.43 -25.17
CA THR A 60 -7.42 14.27 -25.93
C THR A 60 -8.42 14.94 -24.97
N PRO A 61 -8.47 16.29 -24.88
CA PRO A 61 -9.34 17.00 -23.93
C PRO A 61 -10.83 16.67 -24.07
N GLY A 62 -11.31 16.46 -25.30
CA GLY A 62 -12.70 16.06 -25.55
C GLY A 62 -13.06 14.69 -24.95
N ILE A 63 -12.12 13.75 -24.94
CA ILE A 63 -12.31 12.43 -24.31
C ILE A 63 -12.35 12.58 -22.79
N GLN A 64 -11.42 13.35 -22.21
CA GLN A 64 -11.40 13.65 -20.78
C GLN A 64 -12.74 14.26 -20.31
N SER A 65 -13.22 15.29 -21.02
CA SER A 65 -14.50 15.95 -20.74
C SER A 65 -15.69 14.98 -20.82
N GLY A 66 -15.70 14.09 -21.81
CA GLY A 66 -16.72 13.06 -21.95
C GLY A 66 -16.74 12.05 -20.80
N ILE A 67 -15.56 11.60 -20.35
CA ILE A 67 -15.41 10.72 -19.18
C ILE A 67 -15.97 11.40 -17.94
N VAL A 68 -15.53 12.62 -17.65
CA VAL A 68 -15.98 13.40 -16.48
C VAL A 68 -17.49 13.58 -16.49
N ALA A 69 -18.08 13.96 -17.64
CA ALA A 69 -19.52 14.14 -17.78
C ALA A 69 -20.30 12.86 -17.49
N LEU A 70 -19.85 11.71 -17.99
CA LEU A 70 -20.51 10.41 -17.77
C LEU A 70 -20.40 9.97 -16.30
N TRP A 71 -19.23 10.09 -15.70
CA TRP A 71 -19.00 9.63 -14.33
C TRP A 71 -19.57 10.54 -13.25
N ARG A 72 -19.61 11.87 -13.45
CA ARG A 72 -20.32 12.79 -12.54
C ARG A 72 -21.81 12.44 -12.46
N ARG A 73 -22.45 12.10 -13.58
CA ARG A 73 -23.85 11.64 -13.61
C ARG A 73 -24.08 10.37 -12.81
N GLN A 74 -23.07 9.51 -12.70
CA GLN A 74 -23.12 8.27 -11.92
C GLN A 74 -22.60 8.43 -10.49
N ARG A 75 -22.14 9.62 -10.09
CA ARG A 75 -21.54 9.89 -8.78
C ARG A 75 -20.38 8.93 -8.46
N VAL A 76 -19.52 8.66 -9.45
CA VAL A 76 -18.29 7.90 -9.24
C VAL A 76 -17.42 8.60 -8.19
N LYS A 77 -16.90 7.82 -7.22
CA LYS A 77 -16.03 8.32 -6.13
C LYS A 77 -14.67 7.65 -6.05
N LEU A 78 -14.35 6.79 -7.02
CA LEU A 78 -13.07 6.10 -7.14
C LEU A 78 -12.96 5.56 -8.56
N VAL A 79 -11.75 5.61 -9.12
CA VAL A 79 -11.46 5.11 -10.47
C VAL A 79 -10.47 3.95 -10.41
N LEU A 80 -10.71 2.91 -11.20
CA LEU A 80 -9.71 1.91 -11.55
C LEU A 80 -9.35 2.07 -13.03
N THR A 81 -8.07 2.00 -13.37
CA THR A 81 -7.65 2.16 -14.77
C THR A 81 -6.56 1.16 -15.14
N THR A 82 -6.61 0.68 -16.38
CA THR A 82 -5.56 -0.15 -16.99
C THR A 82 -4.73 0.60 -18.02
N THR A 83 -4.88 1.93 -18.12
CA THR A 83 -4.15 2.73 -19.12
C THR A 83 -2.72 2.99 -18.65
N GLY A 84 -1.74 2.57 -19.44
CA GLY A 84 -0.30 2.74 -19.15
C GLY A 84 0.32 4.04 -19.65
N PHE A 85 -0.45 5.12 -19.78
CA PHE A 85 0.10 6.45 -20.12
C PHE A 85 -0.53 7.51 -19.22
N ALA A 86 0.26 8.55 -18.93
CA ALA A 86 -0.20 9.75 -18.24
C ALA A 86 -1.32 10.46 -19.03
N ALA A 87 -2.24 11.10 -18.30
CA ALA A 87 -3.28 11.93 -18.87
C ALA A 87 -2.71 13.28 -19.34
N ALA A 88 -1.76 13.83 -18.59
CA ALA A 88 -1.03 15.04 -18.97
C ALA A 88 0.11 14.76 -19.98
N GLY A 89 0.44 15.75 -20.79
CA GLY A 89 1.67 15.76 -21.58
C GLY A 89 2.92 15.92 -20.70
N ALA A 90 4.07 15.46 -21.19
CA ALA A 90 5.32 15.62 -20.44
C ALA A 90 5.67 17.12 -20.35
N GLY A 91 5.78 17.64 -19.12
CA GLY A 91 6.10 19.06 -18.88
C GLY A 91 4.91 20.02 -18.97
N GLU A 92 3.68 19.50 -19.01
CA GLU A 92 2.46 20.31 -18.97
C GLU A 92 1.86 20.28 -17.55
N ASP A 93 1.88 21.41 -16.84
CA ASP A 93 1.10 21.63 -15.61
C ASP A 93 -0.38 21.92 -15.95
N ALA A 94 -0.97 21.09 -16.80
CA ALA A 94 -2.37 21.21 -17.20
C ALA A 94 -3.26 20.39 -16.26
N ALA A 95 -4.33 21.01 -15.76
CA ALA A 95 -5.38 20.30 -15.04
C ALA A 95 -5.92 19.16 -15.92
N THR A 96 -6.00 17.97 -15.34
CA THR A 96 -6.45 16.74 -15.99
C THR A 96 -7.85 16.38 -15.51
N LEU A 97 -8.46 15.36 -16.12
CA LEU A 97 -9.70 14.79 -15.61
C LEU A 97 -9.62 14.35 -14.13
N TRP A 98 -8.43 14.04 -13.63
CA TRP A 98 -8.25 13.56 -12.26
C TRP A 98 -8.54 14.66 -11.25
N ASP A 99 -8.07 15.88 -11.52
CA ASP A 99 -8.33 17.07 -10.70
C ASP A 99 -9.83 17.40 -10.66
N GLU A 100 -10.53 17.21 -11.78
CA GLU A 100 -11.97 17.42 -11.88
C GLU A 100 -12.82 16.36 -11.17
N LEU A 101 -12.32 15.13 -11.08
CA LEU A 101 -13.02 14.01 -10.43
C LEU A 101 -12.78 13.97 -8.93
N ASP A 102 -11.66 14.53 -8.45
CA ASP A 102 -11.28 14.65 -7.04
C ASP A 102 -11.49 13.33 -6.27
N CYS A 103 -10.93 12.24 -6.79
CA CYS A 103 -11.08 10.93 -6.19
C CYS A 103 -9.87 10.02 -6.42
N PRO A 104 -9.68 8.97 -5.59
CA PRO A 104 -8.56 8.04 -5.76
C PRO A 104 -8.58 7.35 -7.12
N VAL A 105 -7.42 7.29 -7.79
CA VAL A 105 -7.22 6.59 -9.05
C VAL A 105 -6.27 5.41 -8.83
N LEU A 106 -6.78 4.19 -9.01
CA LEU A 106 -6.06 2.94 -8.79
C LEU A 106 -5.57 2.37 -10.13
N GLN A 107 -4.26 2.23 -10.30
CA GLN A 107 -3.63 1.66 -11.48
C GLN A 107 -3.63 0.12 -11.38
N MET A 108 -4.35 -0.54 -12.28
CA MET A 108 -4.27 -1.98 -12.48
C MET A 108 -3.28 -2.28 -13.61
N VAL A 109 -2.26 -3.09 -13.33
CA VAL A 109 -1.17 -3.32 -14.27
C VAL A 109 -1.50 -4.47 -15.21
N CYS A 110 -1.44 -4.21 -16.51
CA CYS A 110 -1.52 -5.24 -17.55
C CYS A 110 -0.12 -5.50 -18.09
N SER A 111 0.48 -6.63 -17.74
CA SER A 111 1.83 -6.95 -18.19
C SER A 111 1.85 -7.30 -19.68
N SER A 112 2.85 -6.80 -20.40
CA SER A 112 3.10 -7.18 -21.78
C SER A 112 3.86 -8.51 -21.92
N GLY A 113 4.31 -9.10 -20.80
CA GLY A 113 4.91 -10.43 -20.74
C GLY A 113 3.92 -11.53 -20.35
N SER A 114 4.43 -12.77 -20.32
CA SER A 114 3.68 -13.95 -19.89
C SER A 114 3.65 -14.09 -18.36
N TRP A 115 2.64 -14.80 -17.87
CA TRP A 115 2.49 -15.18 -16.47
C TRP A 115 3.70 -15.94 -15.95
N ASN A 116 4.21 -16.92 -16.72
CA ASN A 116 5.33 -17.76 -16.29
C ASN A 116 6.60 -16.93 -16.08
N THR A 117 6.93 -16.04 -17.03
CA THR A 117 8.09 -15.15 -16.92
C THR A 117 7.98 -14.25 -15.69
N TRP A 118 6.81 -13.65 -15.45
CA TRP A 118 6.61 -12.83 -14.25
C TRP A 118 6.66 -13.64 -12.97
N ARG A 119 6.05 -14.83 -12.94
CA ARG A 119 5.98 -15.72 -11.77
C ARG A 119 7.37 -16.12 -11.29
N GLU A 120 8.24 -16.50 -12.23
CA GLU A 120 9.62 -16.97 -11.97
C GLU A 120 10.61 -15.82 -11.69
N SER A 121 10.26 -14.58 -12.04
CA SER A 121 11.13 -13.42 -11.82
C SER A 121 11.11 -12.92 -10.37
N SER A 122 12.28 -12.72 -9.76
CA SER A 122 12.43 -11.99 -8.49
C SER A 122 12.26 -10.47 -8.66
N VAL A 123 12.40 -9.93 -9.87
CA VAL A 123 12.19 -8.50 -10.16
C VAL A 123 10.71 -8.18 -10.32
N GLY A 124 9.96 -9.10 -10.95
CA GLY A 124 8.54 -8.92 -11.29
C GLY A 124 8.37 -8.33 -12.69
N LEU A 125 7.95 -7.07 -12.80
CA LEU A 125 7.70 -6.43 -14.11
C LEU A 125 9.00 -6.15 -14.88
N GLY A 126 8.96 -6.36 -16.20
CA GLY A 126 10.07 -6.00 -17.09
C GLY A 126 10.20 -4.48 -17.30
N PRO A 127 11.33 -3.98 -17.84
CA PRO A 127 11.61 -2.55 -17.97
C PRO A 127 10.53 -1.75 -18.73
N ARG A 128 9.94 -2.36 -19.77
CA ARG A 128 8.86 -1.75 -20.56
C ARG A 128 7.62 -1.50 -19.69
N ASP A 129 7.16 -2.51 -18.98
CA ASP A 129 5.98 -2.42 -18.12
C ASP A 129 6.25 -1.52 -16.91
N LEU A 130 7.47 -1.53 -16.35
CA LEU A 130 7.87 -0.59 -15.31
C LEU A 130 7.75 0.86 -15.80
N GLY A 131 8.26 1.18 -16.99
CA GLY A 131 8.13 2.54 -17.54
C GLY A 131 6.67 2.93 -17.81
N MET A 132 5.96 2.10 -18.56
CA MET A 132 4.61 2.43 -19.05
C MET A 132 3.52 2.27 -17.98
N GLN A 133 3.50 1.17 -17.24
CA GLN A 133 2.40 0.82 -16.34
C GLN A 133 2.62 1.29 -14.89
N VAL A 134 3.82 1.77 -14.54
CA VAL A 134 4.16 2.21 -13.18
C VAL A 134 4.64 3.65 -13.17
N VAL A 135 5.80 3.94 -13.79
CA VAL A 135 6.44 5.26 -13.68
C VAL A 135 5.58 6.37 -14.27
N LEU A 136 5.05 6.21 -15.49
CA LEU A 136 4.21 7.24 -16.10
C LEU A 136 2.88 7.46 -15.32
N PRO A 137 2.14 6.43 -14.90
CA PRO A 137 1.00 6.58 -13.98
C PRO A 137 1.33 7.23 -12.64
N GLU A 138 2.53 7.04 -12.09
CA GLU A 138 2.95 7.69 -10.84
C GLU A 138 3.04 9.22 -10.98
N LEU A 139 3.33 9.74 -12.18
CA LEU A 139 3.34 11.18 -12.47
C LEU A 139 1.92 11.78 -12.47
N ASP A 140 0.92 10.98 -12.82
CA ASP A 140 -0.51 11.33 -12.72
C ASP A 140 -1.05 11.23 -11.26
N GLY A 141 -0.19 10.88 -10.28
CA GLY A 141 -0.61 10.66 -8.89
C GLY A 141 -1.41 9.37 -8.67
N ARG A 142 -1.42 8.44 -9.64
CA ARG A 142 -2.17 7.18 -9.52
C ARG A 142 -1.53 6.24 -8.49
N LEU A 143 -2.37 5.54 -7.73
CA LEU A 143 -1.95 4.57 -6.73
C LEU A 143 -1.73 3.20 -7.40
N LEU A 144 -0.53 2.63 -7.26
CA LEU A 144 -0.19 1.36 -7.90
C LEU A 144 -0.92 0.18 -7.23
N GLY A 145 -1.74 -0.53 -7.99
CA GLY A 145 -2.42 -1.75 -7.58
C GLY A 145 -1.59 -3.01 -7.83
N ARG A 146 -2.20 -4.02 -8.46
CA ARG A 146 -1.57 -5.31 -8.76
C ARG A 146 -1.50 -5.57 -10.25
N VAL A 147 -0.68 -6.55 -10.62
CA VAL A 147 -0.65 -7.09 -11.99
C VAL A 147 -1.87 -7.98 -12.16
N VAL A 148 -2.84 -7.51 -12.96
CA VAL A 148 -4.16 -8.13 -13.09
C VAL A 148 -4.30 -8.98 -14.35
N SER A 149 -3.38 -8.85 -15.31
CA SER A 149 -3.40 -9.65 -16.53
C SER A 149 -2.02 -9.75 -17.17
N PHE A 150 -1.87 -10.79 -17.98
CA PHE A 150 -0.65 -11.11 -18.73
C PHE A 150 -0.98 -11.31 -20.20
N LYS A 151 -0.06 -10.91 -21.08
CA LYS A 151 -0.24 -11.06 -22.51
C LYS A 151 0.21 -12.47 -22.92
N GLU A 152 -0.76 -13.33 -23.17
CA GLU A 152 -0.53 -14.74 -23.50
C GLU A 152 -0.83 -15.03 -24.95
N ALA A 153 -0.02 -15.90 -25.56
CA ALA A 153 -0.34 -16.49 -26.85
C ALA A 153 -1.45 -17.53 -26.67
N GLN A 154 -2.58 -17.35 -27.36
CA GLN A 154 -3.61 -18.37 -27.47
C GLN A 154 -3.13 -19.50 -28.39
N GLN A 155 -3.68 -20.72 -28.23
CA GLN A 155 -3.46 -21.80 -29.20
C GLN A 155 -3.80 -21.31 -30.61
N ARG A 156 -3.00 -21.76 -31.61
CA ARG A 156 -3.16 -21.35 -33.02
C ARG A 156 -4.62 -21.41 -33.42
N HIS A 157 -5.17 -20.27 -33.84
CA HIS A 157 -6.54 -20.24 -34.31
C HIS A 157 -6.64 -21.12 -35.56
N PRO A 158 -7.56 -22.10 -35.61
CA PRO A 158 -7.60 -23.11 -36.68
C PRO A 158 -7.66 -22.54 -38.09
N GLN A 159 -8.12 -21.29 -38.24
CA GLN A 159 -8.29 -20.62 -39.52
C GLN A 159 -7.24 -19.54 -39.84
N LEU A 160 -6.46 -19.06 -38.86
CA LEU A 160 -5.59 -17.88 -39.05
C LEU A 160 -4.09 -18.22 -39.10
N ASP A 161 -3.72 -19.48 -38.82
CA ASP A 161 -2.35 -20.03 -38.78
C ASP A 161 -1.29 -19.13 -38.10
N CYS A 162 -1.72 -18.20 -37.25
CA CYS A 162 -0.90 -17.26 -36.52
C CYS A 162 -1.27 -17.26 -35.03
N PRO A 163 -0.30 -16.98 -34.14
CA PRO A 163 -0.58 -16.84 -32.72
C PRO A 163 -1.34 -15.52 -32.47
N LEU A 164 -2.51 -15.63 -31.85
CA LEU A 164 -3.24 -14.48 -31.34
C LEU A 164 -2.84 -14.21 -29.90
N PHE A 165 -2.45 -12.98 -29.59
CA PHE A 165 -2.13 -12.59 -28.23
C PHE A 165 -3.35 -11.96 -27.56
N ARG A 166 -3.67 -12.39 -26.34
CA ARG A 166 -4.77 -11.86 -25.53
C ARG A 166 -4.31 -11.56 -24.11
N TYR A 167 -4.98 -10.61 -23.46
CA TYR A 167 -4.80 -10.40 -22.03
C TYR A 167 -5.58 -11.44 -21.23
N THR A 168 -4.86 -12.36 -20.60
CA THR A 168 -5.43 -13.35 -19.69
C THR A 168 -5.52 -12.76 -18.28
N PRO A 169 -6.73 -12.56 -17.71
CA PRO A 169 -6.91 -11.99 -16.39
C PRO A 169 -6.50 -12.96 -15.28
N VAL A 170 -6.06 -12.40 -14.15
CA VAL A 170 -5.72 -13.14 -12.93
C VAL A 170 -6.76 -12.84 -11.86
N ALA A 171 -7.73 -13.75 -11.70
CA ALA A 171 -8.92 -13.55 -10.87
C ALA A 171 -8.61 -13.16 -9.42
N GLU A 172 -7.60 -13.78 -8.82
CA GLU A 172 -7.24 -13.50 -7.43
C GLU A 172 -6.65 -12.08 -7.26
N ARG A 173 -5.86 -11.60 -8.24
CA ARG A 173 -5.33 -10.23 -8.26
C ARG A 173 -6.41 -9.19 -8.53
N LEU A 174 -7.37 -9.50 -9.40
CA LEU A 174 -8.56 -8.66 -9.61
C LEU A 174 -9.42 -8.55 -8.35
N THR A 175 -9.60 -9.66 -7.63
CA THR A 175 -10.31 -9.69 -6.35
C THR A 175 -9.60 -8.83 -5.30
N TRP A 176 -8.27 -8.86 -5.26
CA TRP A 176 -7.49 -7.98 -4.39
C TRP A 176 -7.74 -6.50 -4.71
N CYS A 177 -7.65 -6.10 -6.00
CA CYS A 177 -7.91 -4.71 -6.42
C CYS A 177 -9.34 -4.27 -6.12
N ALA A 178 -10.33 -5.15 -6.29
CA ALA A 178 -11.72 -4.87 -5.96
C ALA A 178 -11.93 -4.67 -4.45
N ARG A 179 -11.28 -5.48 -3.61
CA ARG A 179 -11.28 -5.29 -2.15
C ARG A 179 -10.62 -3.98 -1.74
N TRP A 180 -9.53 -3.61 -2.41
CA TRP A 180 -8.81 -2.36 -2.13
C TRP A 180 -9.64 -1.13 -2.53
N ALA A 181 -10.29 -1.15 -3.70
CA ALA A 181 -11.26 -0.14 -4.11
C ALA A 181 -12.39 0.01 -3.08
N ARG A 182 -12.94 -1.11 -2.61
CA ARG A 182 -13.96 -1.10 -1.56
C ARG A 182 -13.46 -0.51 -0.25
N ALA A 183 -12.21 -0.80 0.14
CA ALA A 183 -11.64 -0.28 1.39
C ALA A 183 -11.49 1.25 1.35
N TRP A 184 -11.07 1.82 0.22
CA TRP A 184 -11.05 3.28 0.02
C TRP A 184 -12.45 3.90 0.10
N LEU A 185 -13.44 3.29 -0.56
CA LEU A 185 -14.82 3.77 -0.51
C LEU A 185 -15.43 3.65 0.89
N GLN A 186 -15.11 2.57 1.60
CA GLN A 186 -15.51 2.37 2.99
C GLN A 186 -14.89 3.46 3.88
N LEU A 187 -13.59 3.72 3.76
CA LEU A 187 -12.91 4.79 4.49
C LEU A 187 -13.59 6.15 4.26
N ALA A 188 -13.92 6.47 3.01
CA ALA A 188 -14.62 7.71 2.67
C ALA A 188 -16.05 7.76 3.25
N ALA A 189 -16.79 6.64 3.22
CA ALA A 189 -18.17 6.56 3.69
C ALA A 189 -18.31 6.49 5.21
N THR A 190 -17.32 5.94 5.92
CA THR A 190 -17.33 5.85 7.39
C THR A 190 -17.26 7.26 7.99
N PRO A 191 -18.18 7.65 8.89
CA PRO A 191 -18.11 8.95 9.58
C PRO A 191 -16.82 9.10 10.37
N ALA A 192 -16.23 10.30 10.42
CA ALA A 192 -14.94 10.56 11.08
C ALA A 192 -14.86 9.97 12.49
N ALA A 193 -15.88 10.19 13.33
CA ALA A 193 -15.95 9.68 14.70
C ALA A 193 -15.90 8.14 14.83
N ARG A 194 -16.21 7.40 13.76
CA ARG A 194 -16.21 5.93 13.72
C ARG A 194 -15.03 5.35 12.94
N ARG A 195 -14.24 6.17 12.24
CA ARG A 195 -13.08 5.71 11.47
C ARG A 195 -12.03 5.16 12.42
N ARG A 196 -11.58 3.94 12.13
CA ARG A 196 -10.51 3.28 12.88
C ARG A 196 -9.21 3.41 12.11
N LEU A 197 -8.25 4.13 12.66
CA LEU A 197 -6.94 4.33 12.05
C LEU A 197 -5.86 3.62 12.85
N ALA A 198 -4.81 3.19 12.17
CA ALA A 198 -3.57 2.78 12.82
C ALA A 198 -2.42 3.66 12.33
N ILE A 199 -1.69 4.23 13.26
CA ILE A 199 -0.43 4.93 13.02
C ILE A 199 0.68 3.93 13.34
N VAL A 200 1.60 3.66 12.41
CA VAL A 200 2.69 2.70 12.60
C VAL A 200 4.02 3.45 12.62
N LEU A 201 4.76 3.31 13.71
CA LEU A 201 6.04 3.97 13.94
C LEU A 201 7.20 3.03 13.62
N ALA A 202 8.15 3.48 12.81
CA ALA A 202 9.38 2.74 12.57
C ALA A 202 10.17 2.57 13.89
N ASN A 203 10.73 1.37 14.09
CA ASN A 203 11.60 1.08 15.22
C ASN A 203 12.73 0.13 14.81
N TYR A 204 13.78 0.72 14.23
CA TYR A 204 14.99 0.01 13.86
C TYR A 204 16.22 0.90 14.11
N PRO A 205 17.23 0.40 14.85
CA PRO A 205 17.26 -0.85 15.63
C PRO A 205 16.18 -0.91 16.74
N THR A 206 15.88 -2.09 17.28
CA THR A 206 14.71 -2.37 18.17
C THR A 206 14.82 -1.81 19.61
N ARG A 207 15.72 -0.86 19.87
CA ARG A 207 15.85 -0.24 21.19
C ARG A 207 14.88 0.93 21.36
N ASN A 208 14.53 1.24 22.60
CA ASN A 208 13.68 2.39 22.91
C ASN A 208 14.28 3.73 22.48
N SER A 209 15.62 3.84 22.40
CA SER A 209 16.32 5.03 21.89
C SER A 209 16.10 5.30 20.39
N HIS A 210 15.54 4.35 19.65
CA HIS A 210 15.26 4.45 18.22
C HIS A 210 13.76 4.28 17.92
N LEU A 211 12.89 4.50 18.92
CA LEU A 211 11.45 4.53 18.68
C LEU A 211 11.09 5.73 17.81
N ALA A 212 10.18 5.51 16.86
CA ALA A 212 9.72 6.53 15.92
C ALA A 212 10.86 7.13 15.08
N ASN A 213 11.80 6.30 14.63
CA ASN A 213 12.89 6.76 13.78
C ASN A 213 12.33 7.35 12.47
N GLY A 214 12.80 8.54 12.09
CA GLY A 214 12.38 9.24 10.88
C GLY A 214 13.47 10.18 10.41
N VAL A 215 13.97 9.96 9.19
CA VAL A 215 14.99 10.84 8.60
C VAL A 215 14.39 12.22 8.33
N GLY A 216 14.99 13.24 8.95
CA GLY A 216 14.62 14.64 8.74
C GLY A 216 13.22 15.03 9.23
N LEU A 217 12.63 14.22 10.11
CA LEU A 217 11.33 14.48 10.71
C LEU A 217 11.41 14.25 12.21
N ASP A 218 10.87 15.17 13.00
CA ASP A 218 10.54 14.89 14.39
C ASP A 218 9.26 14.03 14.42
N THR A 219 9.43 12.72 14.26
CA THR A 219 8.31 11.78 14.16
C THR A 219 7.43 11.80 15.42
N PRO A 220 7.99 11.77 16.66
CA PRO A 220 7.16 11.86 17.86
C PRO A 220 6.30 13.13 17.91
N ALA A 221 6.89 14.31 17.67
CA ALA A 221 6.14 15.56 17.69
C ALA A 221 5.10 15.62 16.56
N SER A 222 5.45 15.11 15.38
CA SER A 222 4.55 15.06 14.22
C SER A 222 3.34 14.15 14.48
N VAL A 223 3.54 13.01 15.15
CA VAL A 223 2.45 12.09 15.50
C VAL A 223 1.58 12.68 16.61
N ALA A 224 2.16 13.36 17.62
CA ALA A 224 1.39 14.08 18.63
C ALA A 224 0.51 15.17 17.99
N ALA A 225 1.07 15.96 17.07
CA ALA A 225 0.31 16.95 16.30
C ALA A 225 -0.78 16.30 15.44
N CYS A 226 -0.47 15.18 14.76
CA CYS A 226 -1.43 14.43 13.97
C CYS A 226 -2.62 13.93 14.80
N LEU A 227 -2.37 13.40 16.00
CA LEU A 227 -3.43 13.00 16.94
C LEU A 227 -4.31 14.18 17.34
N GLY A 228 -3.71 15.36 17.58
CA GLY A 228 -4.44 16.60 17.84
C GLY A 228 -5.31 17.04 16.66
N TRP A 229 -4.78 17.00 15.43
CA TRP A 229 -5.54 17.31 14.22
C TRP A 229 -6.67 16.33 13.95
N LEU A 230 -6.46 15.03 14.17
CA LEU A 230 -7.51 14.02 14.07
C LEU A 230 -8.63 14.29 15.09
N ALA A 231 -8.28 14.63 16.33
CA ALA A 231 -9.27 15.00 17.34
C ALA A 231 -10.07 16.26 16.92
N ALA A 232 -9.38 17.31 16.45
CA ALA A 232 -10.02 18.55 15.96
C ALA A 232 -10.93 18.30 14.75
N ALA A 233 -10.57 17.35 13.89
CA ALA A 233 -11.38 16.92 12.74
C ALA A 233 -12.54 15.96 13.12
N GLY A 234 -12.76 15.71 14.41
CA GLY A 234 -13.87 14.90 14.91
C GLY A 234 -13.69 13.39 14.74
N TYR A 235 -12.45 12.92 14.60
CA TYR A 235 -12.18 11.47 14.68
C TYR A 235 -12.41 10.95 16.09
N GLY A 236 -12.67 9.64 16.22
CA GLY A 236 -12.92 8.96 17.49
C GLY A 236 -11.70 8.83 18.40
N VAL A 237 -10.88 9.87 18.49
CA VAL A 237 -9.71 9.98 19.35
C VAL A 237 -10.17 10.21 20.79
N ALA A 238 -9.67 9.42 21.73
CA ALA A 238 -10.10 9.48 23.14
C ALA A 238 -8.93 9.31 24.12
N GLY A 239 -9.16 9.71 25.37
CA GLY A 239 -8.17 9.68 26.45
C GLY A 239 -7.27 10.92 26.46
N GLU A 240 -6.27 10.91 27.33
CA GLU A 240 -5.27 11.97 27.40
C GLU A 240 -4.33 11.89 26.19
N LEU A 241 -4.37 12.92 25.34
CA LEU A 241 -3.53 13.05 24.17
C LEU A 241 -2.18 13.66 24.53
N PRO A 242 -1.08 13.16 23.95
CA PRO A 242 0.24 13.75 24.17
C PRO A 242 0.28 15.17 23.60
N ARG A 243 0.78 16.12 24.38
CA ARG A 243 0.93 17.52 23.95
C ARG A 243 2.13 17.73 23.03
N ASP A 244 3.11 16.84 23.12
CA ASP A 244 4.40 16.90 22.44
C ASP A 244 4.94 15.48 22.19
N GLY A 245 6.08 15.41 21.51
CA GLY A 245 6.76 14.15 21.20
C GLY A 245 7.23 13.39 22.45
N ASP A 246 7.70 14.09 23.47
CA ASP A 246 8.21 13.48 24.70
C ASP A 246 7.12 12.73 25.46
N GLN A 247 5.93 13.32 25.58
CA GLN A 247 4.78 12.66 26.19
C GLN A 247 4.33 11.44 25.40
N LEU A 248 4.42 11.47 24.06
CA LEU A 248 4.11 10.32 23.22
C LEU A 248 5.11 9.18 23.47
N ILE A 249 6.41 9.47 23.46
CA ILE A 249 7.46 8.48 23.73
C ILE A 249 7.33 7.93 25.15
N HIS A 250 7.09 8.79 26.14
CA HIS A 250 6.84 8.37 27.51
C HIS A 250 5.68 7.38 27.57
N LYS A 251 4.52 7.72 26.98
CA LYS A 251 3.35 6.83 26.93
C LYS A 251 3.64 5.49 26.25
N LEU A 252 4.38 5.49 25.13
CA LEU A 252 4.79 4.25 24.46
C LEU A 252 5.72 3.39 25.32
N THR A 253 6.64 4.01 26.06
CA THR A 253 7.63 3.32 26.91
C THR A 253 7.11 2.92 28.28
N THR A 254 5.95 3.42 28.71
CA THR A 254 5.22 2.85 29.86
C THR A 254 4.60 1.48 29.56
N GLY A 255 4.38 1.16 28.29
CA GLY A 255 3.90 -0.15 27.82
C GLY A 255 5.01 -1.00 27.21
N ARG A 256 4.67 -2.23 26.83
CA ARG A 256 5.60 -3.13 26.12
C ARG A 256 5.96 -2.57 24.75
N SER A 257 7.25 -2.61 24.43
CA SER A 257 7.84 -2.22 23.15
C SER A 257 8.66 -3.39 22.57
N ASN A 258 9.35 -3.15 21.45
CA ASN A 258 10.29 -4.14 20.91
C ASN A 258 11.61 -4.24 21.71
N ASP A 259 11.84 -3.34 22.69
CA ASP A 259 13.04 -3.38 23.53
C ASP A 259 12.90 -4.54 24.54
N PRO A 260 13.86 -5.48 24.60
CA PRO A 260 13.78 -6.62 25.53
C PRO A 260 13.62 -6.21 26.99
N ARG A 261 14.06 -5.02 27.39
CA ARG A 261 13.90 -4.50 28.76
C ARG A 261 12.45 -4.20 29.11
N SER A 262 11.58 -4.06 28.11
CA SER A 262 10.15 -3.80 28.28
C SER A 262 9.32 -5.08 28.47
N LEU A 263 9.91 -6.27 28.39
CA LEU A 263 9.21 -7.56 28.56
C LEU A 263 8.34 -7.63 29.83
N PRO A 264 8.73 -7.09 31.00
CA PRO A 264 7.85 -7.11 32.17
C PRO A 264 6.59 -6.22 32.06
N LEU A 265 6.57 -5.25 31.15
CA LEU A 265 5.46 -4.30 30.97
C LEU A 265 4.31 -4.95 30.20
N ALA A 266 3.07 -4.49 30.38
CA ALA A 266 1.93 -5.01 29.64
C ALA A 266 1.92 -4.53 28.16
N PRO A 267 1.61 -5.41 27.19
CA PRO A 267 1.38 -4.99 25.81
C PRO A 267 0.03 -4.31 25.64
N MET A 268 -0.17 -3.64 24.49
CA MET A 268 -1.43 -2.94 24.19
C MET A 268 -2.59 -3.90 23.95
N ALA A 269 -2.30 -5.04 23.31
CA ALA A 269 -3.25 -6.09 23.00
C ALA A 269 -2.51 -7.39 22.69
N HIS A 270 -3.27 -8.47 22.51
CA HIS A 270 -2.77 -9.73 21.97
C HIS A 270 -3.61 -10.17 20.75
N LEU A 271 -2.99 -10.91 19.84
CA LEU A 271 -3.68 -11.73 18.86
C LEU A 271 -3.64 -13.19 19.33
N PRO A 272 -4.79 -13.82 19.68
CA PRO A 272 -4.82 -15.21 20.09
C PRO A 272 -4.23 -16.15 19.03
N LEU A 273 -3.45 -17.13 19.47
CA LEU A 273 -2.81 -18.11 18.57
C LEU A 273 -3.79 -18.77 17.60
N PRO A 274 -4.98 -19.26 18.01
CA PRO A 274 -5.91 -19.90 17.07
C PRO A 274 -6.40 -18.95 15.97
N ALA A 275 -6.54 -17.66 16.27
CA ALA A 275 -6.90 -16.65 15.28
C ALA A 275 -5.76 -16.43 14.27
N TYR A 276 -4.52 -16.39 14.77
CA TYR A 276 -3.32 -16.31 13.94
C TYR A 276 -3.19 -17.54 13.02
N GLU A 277 -3.28 -18.75 13.56
CA GLU A 277 -3.15 -20.01 12.80
C GLU A 277 -4.23 -20.16 11.73
N ALA A 278 -5.48 -19.80 12.05
CA ALA A 278 -6.57 -19.82 11.10
C ALA A 278 -6.34 -18.88 9.92
N TRP A 279 -5.68 -17.73 10.15
CA TRP A 279 -5.27 -16.83 9.07
C TRP A 279 -4.03 -17.32 8.34
N PHE A 280 -3.00 -17.76 9.07
CA PHE A 280 -1.73 -18.22 8.53
C PHE A 280 -1.93 -19.40 7.58
N SER A 281 -2.82 -20.34 7.91
CA SER A 281 -3.14 -21.51 7.06
C SER A 281 -3.74 -21.13 5.69
N ARG A 282 -4.38 -19.96 5.57
CA ARG A 282 -4.95 -19.46 4.31
C ARG A 282 -3.92 -18.76 3.42
N LEU A 283 -2.72 -18.47 3.93
CA LEU A 283 -1.66 -17.88 3.12
C LEU A 283 -1.15 -18.89 2.08
N PRO A 284 -0.62 -18.42 0.93
CA PRO A 284 -0.06 -19.29 -0.09
C PRO A 284 1.04 -20.18 0.47
N ALA A 285 1.04 -21.45 0.06
CA ALA A 285 1.97 -22.47 0.57
C ALA A 285 3.45 -22.04 0.52
N PRO A 286 3.98 -21.42 -0.57
CA PRO A 286 5.37 -20.99 -0.60
C PRO A 286 5.73 -19.97 0.48
N ALA A 287 4.83 -19.00 0.74
CA ALA A 287 5.06 -17.99 1.77
C ALA A 287 4.99 -18.59 3.18
N ARG A 288 4.03 -19.49 3.43
CA ARG A 288 3.97 -20.21 4.72
C ARG A 288 5.22 -21.05 4.96
N GLN A 289 5.65 -21.81 3.95
CA GLN A 289 6.81 -22.68 4.05
C GLN A 289 8.07 -21.88 4.37
N ALA A 290 8.30 -20.75 3.69
CA ALA A 290 9.43 -19.88 4.00
C ALA A 290 9.44 -19.39 5.46
N VAL A 291 8.26 -19.03 6.01
CA VAL A 291 8.15 -18.63 7.43
C VAL A 291 8.40 -19.82 8.35
N LEU A 292 7.80 -20.98 8.08
CA LEU A 292 7.93 -22.19 8.91
C LEU A 292 9.37 -22.73 8.92
N GLU A 293 10.05 -22.72 7.77
CA GLU A 293 11.44 -23.16 7.65
C GLU A 293 12.39 -22.26 8.45
N ARG A 294 12.09 -20.95 8.52
CA ARG A 294 12.95 -20.00 9.23
C ARG A 294 12.63 -19.89 10.71
N TRP A 295 11.35 -19.89 11.07
CA TRP A 295 10.86 -19.52 12.41
C TRP A 295 10.19 -20.67 13.16
N GLY A 296 10.07 -21.86 12.56
CA GLY A 296 9.34 -22.98 13.13
C GLY A 296 7.82 -22.79 13.03
N PRO A 297 7.04 -23.66 13.69
CA PRO A 297 5.59 -23.49 13.77
C PRO A 297 5.21 -22.40 14.79
N PRO A 298 4.05 -21.73 14.62
CA PRO A 298 3.69 -20.56 15.42
C PRO A 298 3.42 -20.85 16.90
N ASP A 299 3.06 -22.09 17.24
CA ASP A 299 2.88 -22.57 18.62
C ASP A 299 4.22 -22.75 19.37
N GLN A 300 5.34 -22.66 18.65
CA GLN A 300 6.70 -22.76 19.17
C GLN A 300 7.52 -21.47 18.97
N ASP A 301 6.90 -20.36 18.55
CA ASP A 301 7.61 -19.07 18.42
C ASP A 301 7.99 -18.52 19.81
N ASP A 302 9.25 -18.11 19.98
CA ASP A 302 9.78 -17.59 21.26
C ASP A 302 9.04 -16.34 21.79
N HIS A 303 8.31 -15.63 20.94
CA HIS A 303 7.50 -14.46 21.31
C HIS A 303 6.01 -14.76 21.48
N LEU A 304 5.63 -16.04 21.48
CA LEU A 304 4.28 -16.45 21.84
C LEU A 304 4.08 -16.39 23.36
N GLU A 305 3.05 -15.67 23.79
CA GLU A 305 2.63 -15.59 25.19
C GLU A 305 1.36 -16.41 25.41
N ALA A 306 0.96 -16.61 26.67
CA ALA A 306 -0.22 -17.39 27.03
C ALA A 306 -1.51 -16.87 26.37
N GLU A 307 -1.65 -15.55 26.24
CA GLU A 307 -2.78 -14.88 25.58
C GLU A 307 -2.64 -14.79 24.05
N GLY A 308 -1.47 -15.11 23.50
CA GLY A 308 -1.14 -15.06 22.08
C GLY A 308 0.03 -14.13 21.75
N PHE A 309 0.09 -13.64 20.51
CA PHE A 309 1.15 -12.71 20.10
C PHE A 309 0.84 -11.28 20.59
N ALA A 310 1.74 -10.72 21.39
CA ALA A 310 1.63 -9.34 21.86
C ALA A 310 1.63 -8.33 20.69
N VAL A 311 0.92 -7.22 20.88
CA VAL A 311 0.90 -6.07 19.98
C VAL A 311 1.40 -4.86 20.77
N HIS A 312 2.49 -4.26 20.30
CA HIS A 312 3.17 -3.16 20.97
C HIS A 312 2.65 -1.80 20.49
N GLY A 313 2.39 -0.88 21.42
CA GLY A 313 1.86 0.43 21.09
C GLY A 313 0.99 1.04 22.19
N CYS A 314 0.18 2.02 21.82
CA CYS A 314 -0.82 2.64 22.70
C CYS A 314 -2.10 2.98 21.93
N ARG A 315 -3.22 3.09 22.66
CA ARG A 315 -4.57 3.32 22.10
C ARG A 315 -5.12 4.68 22.51
N PHE A 316 -5.72 5.38 21.55
CA PHE A 316 -6.45 6.63 21.72
C PHE A 316 -7.85 6.49 21.11
N GLY A 317 -8.71 5.68 21.74
CA GLY A 317 -10.04 5.37 21.21
C GLY A 317 -10.00 4.53 19.93
N ALA A 318 -10.52 5.08 18.84
CA ALA A 318 -10.56 4.46 17.51
C ALA A 318 -9.21 4.53 16.77
N VAL A 319 -8.27 5.36 17.24
CA VAL A 319 -6.91 5.47 16.70
C VAL A 319 -5.95 4.68 17.58
N VAL A 320 -5.09 3.86 16.97
CA VAL A 320 -3.99 3.17 17.66
C VAL A 320 -2.66 3.65 17.10
N VAL A 321 -1.65 3.76 17.97
CA VAL A 321 -0.27 4.04 17.60
C VAL A 321 0.53 2.77 17.89
N LEU A 322 0.99 2.10 16.85
CA LEU A 322 1.71 0.84 16.92
C LEU A 322 3.20 1.08 16.74
N ILE A 323 4.00 0.28 17.43
CA ILE A 323 5.43 0.17 17.16
C ILE A 323 5.59 -0.91 16.10
N GLN A 324 6.21 -0.60 14.96
CA GLN A 324 6.39 -1.58 13.89
C GLN A 324 7.21 -2.76 14.42
N PRO A 325 6.74 -4.01 14.25
CA PRO A 325 7.45 -5.17 14.75
C PRO A 325 8.83 -5.32 14.11
N SER A 326 9.73 -5.97 14.84
CA SER A 326 11.03 -6.34 14.31
C SER A 326 10.93 -7.36 13.17
N ARG A 327 11.87 -7.28 12.24
CA ARG A 327 12.08 -8.30 11.20
C ARG A 327 12.73 -9.59 11.73
N GLY A 328 13.30 -9.57 12.94
CA GLY A 328 13.92 -10.73 13.58
C GLY A 328 15.41 -10.94 13.26
N TYR A 329 16.09 -9.94 12.68
CA TYR A 329 17.55 -10.00 12.44
C TYR A 329 18.34 -10.25 13.73
N GLU A 330 17.83 -9.73 14.85
CA GLU A 330 18.39 -9.85 16.19
C GLU A 330 18.20 -11.23 16.83
N ARG A 331 17.23 -12.04 16.35
CA ARG A 331 16.95 -13.38 16.90
C ARG A 331 18.07 -14.36 16.57
N ASP A 332 18.66 -14.22 15.39
CA ASP A 332 19.83 -15.00 14.96
C ASP A 332 20.71 -14.16 14.04
N PRO A 333 21.60 -13.33 14.62
CA PRO A 333 22.44 -12.41 13.87
C PRO A 333 23.40 -13.11 12.89
N GLN A 334 23.89 -14.31 13.24
CA GLN A 334 24.88 -15.02 12.42
C GLN A 334 24.27 -15.52 11.10
N LEU A 335 23.09 -16.15 11.16
CA LEU A 335 22.39 -16.60 9.95
C LEU A 335 21.73 -15.43 9.19
N SER A 336 21.33 -14.38 9.89
CA SER A 336 20.63 -13.25 9.27
C SER A 336 21.57 -12.24 8.58
N TYR A 337 22.85 -12.21 8.96
CA TYR A 337 23.85 -11.28 8.37
C TYR A 337 24.00 -11.43 6.84
N HIS A 338 23.72 -12.63 6.32
CA HIS A 338 23.83 -12.95 4.90
C HIS A 338 22.48 -13.25 4.21
N SER A 339 21.36 -13.02 4.90
CA SER A 339 20.02 -13.35 4.38
C SER A 339 19.25 -12.08 3.97
N PRO A 340 19.37 -11.62 2.71
CA PRO A 340 18.58 -10.50 2.21
C PRO A 340 17.08 -10.82 2.17
N ASP A 341 16.74 -12.11 2.04
CA ASP A 341 15.37 -12.62 1.88
C ASP A 341 14.76 -13.14 3.19
N LEU A 342 15.23 -12.65 4.35
CA LEU A 342 14.71 -13.05 5.66
C LEU A 342 13.19 -12.80 5.76
N PRO A 343 12.34 -13.86 5.84
CA PRO A 343 10.89 -13.69 5.95
C PRO A 343 10.49 -13.04 7.27
N PRO A 344 9.35 -12.33 7.34
CA PRO A 344 8.85 -11.77 8.59
C PRO A 344 8.57 -12.88 9.63
N THR A 345 8.76 -12.55 10.90
CA THR A 345 8.46 -13.43 12.03
C THR A 345 6.95 -13.64 12.21
N HIS A 346 6.55 -14.64 13.00
CA HIS A 346 5.15 -14.82 13.36
C HIS A 346 4.58 -13.59 14.08
N HIS A 347 5.31 -13.01 15.03
CA HIS A 347 4.93 -11.78 15.72
C HIS A 347 4.70 -10.60 14.76
N TYR A 348 5.54 -10.46 13.72
CA TYR A 348 5.36 -9.43 12.68
C TYR A 348 4.02 -9.60 11.94
N LEU A 349 3.81 -10.81 11.42
CA LEU A 349 2.60 -11.14 10.67
C LEU A 349 1.34 -11.04 11.55
N ALA A 350 1.44 -11.49 12.82
CA ALA A 350 0.38 -11.41 13.81
C ALA A 350 -0.04 -9.95 14.09
N THR A 351 0.92 -9.04 14.23
CA THR A 351 0.63 -7.63 14.47
C THR A 351 -0.17 -6.99 13.31
N TYR A 352 0.25 -7.22 12.06
CA TYR A 352 -0.48 -6.71 10.90
C TYR A 352 -1.82 -7.44 10.68
N HIS A 353 -1.92 -8.72 11.04
CA HIS A 353 -3.19 -9.43 11.03
C HIS A 353 -4.16 -8.89 12.08
N TRP A 354 -3.68 -8.62 13.30
CA TRP A 354 -4.46 -7.99 14.36
C TRP A 354 -5.04 -6.65 13.93
N LEU A 355 -4.23 -5.85 13.23
CA LEU A 355 -4.62 -4.55 12.67
C LEU A 355 -5.85 -4.69 11.76
N GLN A 356 -5.87 -5.71 10.91
CA GLN A 356 -6.96 -5.99 9.96
C GLN A 356 -8.16 -6.69 10.60
N ALA A 357 -7.95 -7.71 11.42
CA ALA A 357 -9.01 -8.62 11.88
C ALA A 357 -9.64 -8.18 13.21
N VAL A 358 -8.83 -7.66 14.13
CA VAL A 358 -9.23 -7.32 15.50
C VAL A 358 -9.52 -5.83 15.62
N HIS A 359 -8.53 -4.98 15.31
CA HIS A 359 -8.74 -3.53 15.30
C HIS A 359 -9.69 -3.11 14.17
N ARG A 360 -9.60 -3.78 13.01
CA ARG A 360 -10.37 -3.50 11.80
C ARG A 360 -10.14 -2.07 11.32
N ALA A 361 -8.87 -1.72 11.11
CA ALA A 361 -8.53 -0.40 10.58
C ALA A 361 -9.19 -0.17 9.22
N ASP A 362 -9.75 1.04 9.05
CA ASP A 362 -10.20 1.57 7.77
C ASP A 362 -9.02 2.13 6.95
N GLY A 363 -7.89 2.44 7.60
CA GLY A 363 -6.67 2.91 6.96
C GLY A 363 -5.45 2.88 7.89
N VAL A 364 -4.27 2.82 7.29
CA VAL A 364 -2.97 2.79 7.99
C VAL A 364 -2.14 4.00 7.58
N ILE A 365 -1.47 4.61 8.55
CA ILE A 365 -0.53 5.70 8.34
C ILE A 365 0.84 5.26 8.88
N HIS A 366 1.80 5.01 8.00
CA HIS A 366 3.18 4.80 8.44
C HIS A 366 3.87 6.14 8.61
N PHE A 367 4.55 6.33 9.73
CA PHE A 367 5.29 7.56 10.03
C PHE A 367 6.79 7.28 10.12
N GLY A 368 7.57 8.15 9.49
CA GLY A 368 9.02 8.10 9.48
C GLY A 368 9.58 7.31 8.30
N LYS A 369 10.49 7.96 7.56
CA LYS A 369 11.39 7.29 6.64
C LYS A 369 12.44 6.50 7.45
N HIS A 370 12.58 5.19 7.28
CA HIS A 370 11.70 4.26 6.57
C HIS A 370 11.21 3.16 7.51
N GLY A 371 10.00 2.66 7.24
CA GLY A 371 9.47 1.45 7.84
C GLY A 371 10.19 0.24 7.26
N ASN A 372 9.78 -0.95 7.68
CA ASN A 372 10.38 -2.20 7.20
C ASN A 372 9.43 -3.09 6.37
N LEU A 373 8.19 -2.63 6.12
CA LEU A 373 7.14 -3.41 5.44
C LEU A 373 7.41 -3.54 3.95
N GLU A 374 7.65 -2.43 3.27
CA GLU A 374 7.94 -2.33 1.85
C GLU A 374 9.23 -3.06 1.45
N TRP A 375 10.09 -3.33 2.43
CA TRP A 375 11.36 -4.05 2.29
C TRP A 375 11.26 -5.54 2.60
N LEU A 376 10.09 -6.05 3.02
CA LEU A 376 9.92 -7.49 3.25
C LEU A 376 10.11 -8.28 1.95
N PRO A 377 10.55 -9.56 2.02
CA PRO A 377 10.92 -10.33 0.84
C PRO A 377 9.76 -10.49 -0.16
N GLY A 378 10.12 -10.54 -1.44
CA GLY A 378 9.17 -10.58 -2.55
C GLY A 378 9.67 -9.78 -3.75
N LYS A 379 8.84 -9.76 -4.81
CA LYS A 379 9.18 -9.15 -6.09
C LYS A 379 9.51 -7.66 -5.96
N GLY A 380 10.47 -7.17 -6.75
CA GLY A 380 10.85 -5.75 -6.80
C GLY A 380 9.67 -4.81 -7.08
N VAL A 381 8.83 -5.16 -8.06
CA VAL A 381 7.62 -4.41 -8.44
C VAL A 381 6.59 -5.35 -9.05
N GLY A 382 5.31 -5.01 -8.94
CA GLY A 382 4.22 -5.87 -9.43
C GLY A 382 4.11 -7.13 -8.57
N LEU A 383 3.77 -6.94 -7.31
CA LEU A 383 3.75 -7.98 -6.29
C LEU A 383 2.77 -9.12 -6.60
N SER A 384 3.19 -10.34 -6.26
CA SER A 384 2.34 -11.53 -6.26
C SER A 384 1.71 -11.77 -4.89
N SER A 385 0.79 -12.74 -4.83
CA SER A 385 0.21 -13.24 -3.58
C SER A 385 1.24 -13.80 -2.60
N ASN A 386 2.45 -14.12 -3.06
CA ASN A 386 3.50 -14.70 -2.23
C ASN A 386 4.45 -13.64 -1.65
N CYS A 387 4.27 -12.37 -2.01
CA CYS A 387 5.14 -11.29 -1.54
C CYS A 387 4.69 -10.84 -0.15
N PHE A 388 5.61 -10.82 0.82
CA PHE A 388 5.27 -10.50 2.21
C PHE A 388 4.68 -9.09 2.42
N PRO A 389 5.09 -8.04 1.69
CA PRO A 389 4.41 -6.74 1.79
C PRO A 389 2.91 -6.83 1.43
N ASP A 390 2.56 -7.63 0.41
CA ASP A 390 1.17 -7.87 -0.02
C ASP A 390 0.38 -8.64 1.04
N LEU A 391 1.00 -9.68 1.61
CA LEU A 391 0.40 -10.54 2.61
C LEU A 391 0.17 -9.86 3.96
N ALA A 392 1.16 -9.08 4.43
CA ALA A 392 1.11 -8.42 5.72
C ALA A 392 0.08 -7.28 5.71
N LEU A 393 0.17 -6.34 4.77
CA LEU A 393 -0.69 -5.16 4.78
C LEU A 393 -2.08 -5.44 4.20
N GLY A 394 -2.18 -6.35 3.23
CA GLY A 394 -3.43 -6.62 2.53
C GLY A 394 -3.97 -5.39 1.78
N PRO A 395 -5.26 -5.38 1.40
CA PRO A 395 -5.88 -4.31 0.61
C PRO A 395 -6.34 -3.12 1.46
N LEU A 396 -5.49 -2.64 2.38
CA LEU A 396 -5.78 -1.45 3.19
C LEU A 396 -5.35 -0.16 2.47
N PRO A 397 -6.12 0.93 2.59
CA PRO A 397 -5.63 2.28 2.32
C PRO A 397 -4.40 2.57 3.19
N HIS A 398 -3.31 2.97 2.54
CA HIS A 398 -2.03 3.17 3.18
C HIS A 398 -1.52 4.57 2.83
N LEU A 399 -1.41 5.41 3.84
CA LEU A 399 -0.87 6.77 3.73
C LEU A 399 0.51 6.79 4.37
N TYR A 400 1.42 7.57 3.80
CA TYR A 400 2.79 7.57 4.29
C TYR A 400 3.41 8.97 4.12
N PRO A 401 3.46 9.79 5.19
CA PRO A 401 4.28 10.98 5.23
C PRO A 401 5.76 10.64 4.97
N PHE A 402 6.34 11.26 3.94
CA PHE A 402 7.68 10.91 3.47
C PHE A 402 8.49 12.18 3.13
N ILE A 403 9.82 12.12 3.24
CA ILE A 403 10.67 13.30 3.00
C ILE A 403 10.83 13.57 1.50
N VAL A 404 10.58 14.81 1.07
CA VAL A 404 10.52 15.18 -0.36
C VAL A 404 11.82 14.94 -1.13
N ASN A 405 12.98 15.01 -0.46
CA ASN A 405 14.29 14.86 -1.11
C ASN A 405 14.77 13.40 -1.20
N ASP A 406 13.92 12.43 -0.84
CA ASP A 406 14.22 11.02 -1.00
C ASP A 406 13.15 10.26 -1.83
N PRO A 407 13.08 10.55 -3.13
CA PRO A 407 12.09 9.93 -4.01
C PRO A 407 12.34 8.42 -4.23
N GLY A 408 13.57 7.93 -3.98
CA GLY A 408 13.94 6.54 -4.22
C GLY A 408 13.22 5.57 -3.30
N GLU A 409 13.29 5.79 -1.98
CA GLU A 409 12.61 4.94 -1.01
C GLU A 409 11.10 5.22 -0.98
N GLY A 410 10.69 6.48 -1.23
CA GLY A 410 9.27 6.80 -1.42
C GLY A 410 8.64 6.01 -2.58
N ALA A 411 9.36 5.85 -3.69
CA ALA A 411 8.93 5.00 -4.80
C ALA A 411 8.85 3.51 -4.41
N GLN A 412 9.75 3.02 -3.54
CA GLN A 412 9.67 1.65 -3.02
C GLN A 412 8.37 1.43 -2.23
N ALA A 413 8.00 2.36 -1.35
CA ALA A 413 6.73 2.30 -0.62
C ALA A 413 5.52 2.36 -1.56
N LYS A 414 5.50 3.27 -2.55
CA LYS A 414 4.44 3.32 -3.58
C LYS A 414 4.28 1.97 -4.29
N ARG A 415 5.40 1.35 -4.68
CA ARG A 415 5.43 0.16 -5.56
C ARG A 415 5.27 -1.18 -4.84
N ARG A 416 5.61 -1.25 -3.54
CA ARG A 416 5.58 -2.49 -2.75
C ARG A 416 4.61 -2.48 -1.58
N SER A 417 4.03 -1.34 -1.20
CA SER A 417 3.03 -1.30 -0.12
C SER A 417 1.82 -0.44 -0.46
N GLN A 418 1.60 -0.15 -1.76
CA GLN A 418 0.48 0.66 -2.28
C GLN A 418 0.32 2.02 -1.56
N ALA A 419 1.44 2.58 -1.09
CA ALA A 419 1.44 3.80 -0.31
C ALA A 419 1.01 5.02 -1.13
N LEU A 420 0.12 5.83 -0.56
CA LEU A 420 -0.08 7.21 -0.94
C LEU A 420 0.93 8.06 -0.16
N ILE A 421 1.94 8.55 -0.88
CA ILE A 421 3.01 9.37 -0.30
C ILE A 421 2.50 10.79 -0.09
N LEU A 422 2.68 11.31 1.13
CA LEU A 422 2.40 12.69 1.50
C LEU A 422 3.74 13.38 1.82
N ASP A 423 4.30 14.07 0.83
CA ASP A 423 5.63 14.65 1.00
C ASP A 423 5.66 15.74 2.08
N HIS A 424 6.69 15.71 2.93
CA HIS A 424 7.01 16.77 3.88
C HIS A 424 8.37 17.39 3.56
N LEU A 425 8.56 18.64 4.01
CA LEU A 425 9.79 19.39 3.82
C LEU A 425 10.97 18.75 4.57
N THR A 426 12.17 19.03 4.06
CA THR A 426 13.43 18.75 4.76
C THR A 426 13.55 19.60 6.03
N PRO A 427 14.39 19.19 7.01
CA PRO A 427 14.70 20.04 8.16
C PRO A 427 15.18 21.44 7.75
N PRO A 428 14.96 22.46 8.60
CA PRO A 428 15.53 23.77 8.37
C PRO A 428 17.06 23.66 8.33
N LEU A 429 17.65 24.15 7.23
CA LEU A 429 19.10 24.14 7.04
C LEU A 429 19.70 25.43 7.57
N ALA A 430 20.81 25.31 8.32
CA ALA A 430 21.64 26.42 8.74
C ALA A 430 23.09 26.17 8.30
N ARG A 431 23.87 27.25 8.14
CA ARG A 431 25.32 27.10 7.91
C ARG A 431 25.95 26.52 9.17
N ALA A 432 26.78 25.49 9.02
CA ALA A 432 27.47 24.86 10.15
C ALA A 432 28.34 25.87 10.94
N GLY A 433 28.93 26.85 10.24
CA GLY A 433 29.88 27.78 10.82
C GLY A 433 31.17 27.08 11.26
N LEU A 434 32.18 27.87 11.63
CA LEU A 434 33.38 27.32 12.28
C LEU A 434 33.20 27.33 13.79
N HIS A 435 33.73 26.33 14.45
CA HIS A 435 33.70 26.21 15.91
C HIS A 435 35.02 25.64 16.44
N GLY A 436 35.30 25.87 17.72
CA GLY A 436 36.52 25.37 18.36
C GLY A 436 37.80 25.81 17.65
N GLN A 437 38.69 24.86 17.39
CA GLN A 437 40.01 25.14 16.80
C GLN A 437 39.94 25.62 15.35
N GLU A 438 38.88 25.29 14.61
CA GLU A 438 38.70 25.72 13.22
C GLU A 438 38.41 27.22 13.14
N ALA A 439 37.59 27.73 14.07
CA ALA A 439 37.34 29.17 14.19
C ALA A 439 38.60 29.93 14.61
N VAL A 440 39.42 29.34 15.50
CA VAL A 440 40.71 29.92 15.90
C VAL A 440 41.72 29.90 14.75
N LEU A 441 41.71 28.86 13.91
CA LEU A 441 42.56 28.77 12.73
C LEU A 441 42.18 29.82 11.68
N GLU A 442 40.89 30.00 11.40
CA GLU A 442 40.41 31.03 10.46
C GLU A 442 40.78 32.45 10.92
N GLN A 443 40.74 32.75 12.22
CA GLN A 443 41.20 34.03 12.74
C GLN A 443 42.71 34.26 12.60
N ARG A 444 43.49 33.20 12.41
CA ARG A 444 44.96 33.24 12.30
C ARG A 444 45.45 33.12 10.86
N LEU A 445 44.56 32.80 9.92
CA LEU A 445 44.77 32.88 8.47
C LEU A 445 44.44 34.29 8.00
#